data_AF-A0A3D5HYG5-F1
#
_entry.id   AF-A0A3D5HYG5-F1
#
_cell.length_a   1.000
_cell.length_b   1.000
_cell.length_c   1.000
_cell.angle_alpha   90.00
_cell.angle_beta   90.00
_cell.angle_gamma   90.00
#
_symmetry.space_group_name_H-M   'P 1'
#
loop_
_entity.id
_entity.type
_entity.pdbx_description
1 polymer ?
#
loop_
_entity_poly.entity_id
_entity_poly.type
_entity_poly.pdbx_seq_one_letter_code
_entity_poly.pdbx_strand_id
1 'polypeptide(L)'
;DRRDLVEGLKDLRQQLGRCHLPRYRQARHTATDSAAGLAHPAQQQRSDATVVAANCARAQEALRVLEEFGRSCDPELARVAEHCRYRLYDLETRLLADQSRRQRLAAERLYLITSPVPQLRSVVEQALQAGVKLVQHRSKLTD
;
A
#
# COMPACT_ATOMS: atom_id res chain seq x y z
N ASP A 1 -9.23 -8.85 -9.84
CA ASP A 1 -7.77 -9.01 -9.67
C ASP A 1 -6.99 -7.77 -10.05
N ARG A 2 -6.18 -7.28 -9.10
CA ARG A 2 -5.38 -6.05 -9.19
C ARG A 2 -4.10 -6.27 -10.03
N ARG A 3 -4.28 -6.51 -11.33
CA ARG A 3 -3.17 -6.78 -12.27
C ARG A 3 -2.10 -5.69 -12.27
N ASP A 4 -2.52 -4.44 -12.07
CA ASP A 4 -1.67 -3.26 -11.86
C ASP A 4 -0.64 -3.45 -10.74
N LEU A 5 -1.05 -4.06 -9.62
CA LEU A 5 -0.17 -4.31 -8.48
C LEU A 5 0.78 -5.47 -8.74
N VAL A 6 0.28 -6.54 -9.37
CA VAL A 6 1.11 -7.71 -9.73
C VAL A 6 2.22 -7.31 -10.69
N GLU A 7 1.88 -6.54 -11.72
CA GLU A 7 2.85 -6.04 -12.71
C GLU A 7 3.87 -5.11 -12.04
N GLY A 8 3.43 -4.19 -11.17
CA GLY A 8 4.32 -3.30 -10.42
C GLY A 8 5.30 -4.06 -9.52
N LEU A 9 4.83 -5.00 -8.70
CA LEU A 9 5.70 -5.80 -7.83
C LEU A 9 6.64 -6.71 -8.62
N LYS A 10 6.17 -7.28 -9.73
CA LYS A 10 7.01 -8.08 -10.63
C LYS A 10 8.12 -7.24 -11.22
N ASP A 11 7.82 -6.03 -11.66
CA ASP A 11 8.80 -5.10 -12.22
C ASP A 11 9.87 -4.74 -11.19
N LEU A 12 9.50 -4.34 -9.96
CA LEU A 12 10.47 -4.07 -8.88
C LEU A 12 11.40 -5.26 -8.64
N ARG A 13 10.85 -6.48 -8.60
CA ARG A 13 11.65 -7.70 -8.43
C ARG A 13 12.62 -7.93 -9.58
N GLN A 14 12.20 -7.66 -10.82
CA GLN A 14 13.07 -7.83 -11.99
C GLN A 14 14.17 -6.77 -12.03
N GLN A 15 13.85 -5.52 -11.72
CA GLN A 15 14.84 -4.44 -11.65
C GLN A 15 15.89 -4.73 -10.58
N LEU A 16 15.48 -5.03 -9.34
CA LEU A 16 16.40 -5.37 -8.26
C LEU A 16 17.22 -6.63 -8.58
N GLY A 17 16.57 -7.63 -9.19
CA GLY A 17 17.20 -8.89 -9.57
C GLY A 17 18.34 -8.74 -10.58
N ARG A 18 18.31 -7.72 -11.45
CA ARG A 18 19.42 -7.43 -12.38
C ARG A 18 20.70 -7.01 -11.66
N CYS A 19 20.58 -6.43 -10.46
CA CYS A 19 21.72 -6.04 -9.63
C CYS A 19 22.23 -7.18 -8.73
N HIS A 20 21.67 -8.39 -8.79
CA HIS A 20 22.05 -9.52 -7.94
C HIS A 20 23.34 -10.20 -8.39
N LEU A 21 24.47 -9.54 -8.13
CA LEU A 21 25.79 -10.10 -8.35
C LEU A 21 26.05 -11.35 -7.49
N PRO A 22 26.82 -12.34 -7.97
CA PRO A 22 27.16 -13.55 -7.21
C PRO A 22 27.75 -13.28 -5.83
N ARG A 23 28.57 -12.22 -5.70
CA ARG A 23 29.18 -11.80 -4.43
C ARG A 23 28.16 -11.54 -3.31
N TYR A 24 27.00 -10.98 -3.63
CA TYR A 24 25.95 -10.72 -2.64
C TYR A 24 25.27 -12.00 -2.17
N ARG A 25 25.18 -13.03 -3.03
CA ARG A 25 24.68 -14.34 -2.63
C ARG A 25 25.67 -15.08 -1.75
N GLN A 26 26.97 -14.97 -2.05
CA GLN A 26 28.05 -15.59 -1.27
C GLN A 26 28.20 -14.94 0.11
N ALA A 27 27.89 -13.65 0.24
CA ALA A 27 27.89 -12.94 1.52
C ALA A 27 26.76 -13.37 2.48
N ARG A 28 25.81 -14.21 2.05
CA ARG A 28 24.76 -14.74 2.93
C ARG A 28 25.36 -15.76 3.88
N HIS A 29 25.34 -15.47 5.18
CA HIS A 29 25.85 -16.37 6.20
C HIS A 29 24.79 -16.68 7.25
N THR A 30 23.93 -17.67 6.97
CA THR A 30 22.85 -18.07 7.89
C THR A 30 23.36 -18.89 9.08
N ALA A 31 24.48 -19.60 8.93
CA ALA A 31 25.01 -20.48 9.97
C ALA A 31 25.43 -19.77 11.26
N THR A 32 25.68 -18.45 11.20
CA THR A 32 26.04 -17.61 12.36
C THR A 32 25.04 -16.48 12.59
N ASP A 33 23.87 -16.54 11.94
CA ASP A 33 22.84 -15.54 12.15
C ASP A 33 22.22 -15.75 13.54
N SER A 34 22.59 -14.89 14.49
CA SER A 34 22.08 -14.92 15.86
C SER A 34 20.55 -14.74 15.94
N ALA A 35 19.92 -14.22 14.89
CA ALA A 35 18.48 -14.07 14.81
C ALA A 35 17.76 -15.27 14.16
N ALA A 36 18.49 -16.28 13.68
CA ALA A 36 17.90 -17.47 13.09
C ALA A 36 17.01 -18.20 14.11
N GLY A 37 15.74 -18.41 13.75
CA GLY A 37 14.75 -19.08 14.61
C GLY A 37 14.11 -18.18 15.68
N LEU A 38 14.48 -16.89 15.77
CA LEU A 38 13.79 -15.95 16.65
C LEU A 38 12.35 -15.74 16.17
N ALA A 39 11.41 -16.16 17.00
CA ALA A 39 9.99 -15.86 16.86
C ALA A 39 9.56 -14.87 17.94
N HIS A 40 8.57 -14.05 17.63
CA HIS A 40 7.94 -13.16 18.62
C HIS A 40 6.45 -13.51 18.71
N PRO A 41 5.86 -13.67 19.91
CA PRO A 41 4.45 -14.03 20.06
C PRO A 41 3.48 -13.13 19.29
N ALA A 42 3.77 -11.82 19.21
CA ALA A 42 3.02 -10.86 18.37
C ALA A 42 3.03 -11.14 16.85
N GLN A 43 3.78 -12.15 16.39
CA GLN A 43 3.74 -12.64 15.00
C GLN A 43 2.58 -13.62 14.76
N GLN A 44 2.04 -14.27 15.80
CA GLN A 44 0.99 -15.29 15.69
C GLN A 44 -0.42 -14.68 15.54
N GLN A 45 -0.63 -13.44 15.97
CA GLN A 45 -1.94 -12.76 15.91
C GLN A 45 -1.91 -11.60 14.91
N ARG A 46 -1.95 -11.92 13.61
CA ARG A 46 -2.01 -10.89 12.55
C ARG A 46 -3.08 -11.20 11.53
N SER A 47 -3.81 -10.17 11.12
CA SER A 47 -4.63 -10.21 9.90
C SER A 47 -3.75 -10.21 8.65
N ASP A 48 -4.30 -10.66 7.52
CA ASP A 48 -3.58 -10.62 6.23
C ASP A 48 -3.06 -9.22 5.89
N ALA A 49 -3.87 -8.18 6.12
CA ALA A 49 -3.47 -6.79 5.89
C ALA A 49 -2.28 -6.39 6.78
N THR A 50 -2.28 -6.80 8.05
CA THR A 50 -1.18 -6.55 8.98
C THR A 50 0.09 -7.30 8.57
N VAL A 51 -0.04 -8.53 8.06
CA VAL A 51 1.10 -9.30 7.53
C VAL A 51 1.69 -8.62 6.31
N VAL A 52 0.85 -8.18 5.37
CA VAL A 52 1.29 -7.45 4.16
C VAL A 52 2.02 -6.16 4.54
N ALA A 53 1.43 -5.33 5.41
CA ALA A 53 2.07 -4.09 5.89
C ALA A 53 3.44 -4.37 6.54
N ALA A 54 3.52 -5.36 7.42
CA ALA A 54 4.78 -5.71 8.08
C ALA A 54 5.84 -6.20 7.08
N ASN A 55 5.46 -6.91 6.03
CA ASN A 55 6.38 -7.38 5.00
C ASN A 55 6.84 -6.24 4.07
N CYS A 56 5.94 -5.31 3.72
CA CYS A 56 6.31 -4.09 2.99
C CYS A 56 7.33 -3.27 3.77
N ALA A 57 7.08 -3.01 5.06
CA ALA A 57 8.01 -2.29 5.93
C ALA A 57 9.40 -2.95 5.97
N ARG A 58 9.48 -4.27 6.20
CA ARG A 58 10.78 -4.98 6.20
C ARG A 58 11.50 -4.90 4.86
N ALA A 59 10.77 -5.01 3.75
CA ALA A 59 11.35 -4.89 2.42
C ALA A 59 11.86 -3.45 2.15
N GLN A 60 11.13 -2.43 2.60
CA GLN A 60 11.55 -1.02 2.49
C GLN A 60 12.83 -0.75 3.30
N GLU A 61 12.91 -1.26 4.52
CA GLU A 61 14.13 -1.17 5.35
C GLU A 61 15.30 -1.93 4.71
N ALA A 62 15.07 -3.14 4.19
CA ALA A 62 16.11 -3.88 3.47
C ALA A 62 16.61 -3.11 2.23
N LEU A 63 15.71 -2.48 1.48
CA LEU A 63 16.07 -1.61 0.35
C LEU A 63 16.84 -0.38 0.81
N ARG A 64 16.49 0.21 1.97
CA ARG A 64 17.23 1.34 2.55
C ARG A 64 18.67 0.95 2.91
N VAL A 65 18.87 -0.22 3.50
CA VAL A 65 20.21 -0.77 3.78
C VAL A 65 21.00 -0.95 2.48
N LEU A 66 20.41 -1.56 1.45
CA LEU A 66 21.08 -1.71 0.15
C LEU A 66 21.42 -0.37 -0.50
N GLU A 67 20.53 0.61 -0.38
CA GLU A 67 20.75 1.98 -0.84
C GLU A 67 21.96 2.62 -0.15
N GLU A 68 21.99 2.64 1.19
CA GLU A 68 23.04 3.31 1.96
C GLU A 68 24.41 2.67 1.76
N PHE A 69 24.52 1.35 1.91
CA PHE A 69 25.79 0.64 1.73
C PHE A 69 26.24 0.62 0.26
N GLY A 70 25.30 0.65 -0.68
CA GLY A 70 25.58 0.66 -2.11
C GLY A 70 26.23 1.96 -2.58
N ARG A 71 25.94 3.12 -1.98
CA ARG A 71 26.37 4.44 -2.50
C ARG A 71 27.86 4.53 -2.83
N SER A 72 28.72 3.88 -2.03
CA SER A 72 30.18 3.93 -2.20
C SER A 72 30.75 2.75 -2.99
N CYS A 73 30.11 1.58 -2.98
CA CYS A 73 30.69 0.34 -3.50
C CYS A 73 29.94 -0.26 -4.71
N ASP A 74 28.67 0.10 -4.89
CA ASP A 74 27.82 -0.31 -6.00
C ASP A 74 26.73 0.77 -6.25
N PRO A 75 27.09 1.87 -6.95
CA PRO A 75 26.16 2.99 -7.18
C PRO A 75 24.92 2.60 -7.99
N GLU A 76 25.02 1.57 -8.85
CA GLU A 76 23.88 1.08 -9.62
C GLU A 76 22.87 0.37 -8.71
N LEU A 77 23.33 -0.53 -7.84
CA LEU A 77 22.48 -1.15 -6.81
C LEU A 77 21.84 -0.09 -5.92
N ALA A 78 22.60 0.93 -5.48
CA ALA A 78 22.07 2.00 -4.65
C ALA A 78 20.90 2.74 -5.31
N ARG A 79 21.08 3.13 -6.58
CA ARG A 79 20.07 3.82 -7.38
C ARG A 79 18.82 2.96 -7.58
N VAL A 80 18.99 1.67 -7.88
CA VAL A 80 17.86 0.74 -8.07
C VAL A 80 17.14 0.47 -6.76
N ALA A 81 17.86 0.32 -5.64
CA ALA A 81 17.28 0.11 -4.32
C ALA A 81 16.46 1.33 -3.87
N GLU A 82 16.97 2.55 -4.07
CA GLU A 82 16.24 3.80 -3.82
C GLU A 82 14.94 3.86 -4.62
N HIS A 83 15.03 3.61 -5.94
CA HIS A 83 13.86 3.60 -6.82
C HIS A 83 12.82 2.57 -6.36
N CYS A 84 13.26 1.35 -6.06
CA CYS A 84 12.37 0.28 -5.61
C CYS A 84 11.72 0.63 -4.26
N ARG A 85 12.46 1.26 -3.33
CA ARG A 85 11.96 1.64 -2.01
C ARG A 85 10.79 2.62 -2.12
N TYR A 86 10.98 3.70 -2.88
CA TYR A 86 9.92 4.69 -3.08
C TYR A 86 8.71 4.12 -3.81
N ARG A 87 8.93 3.34 -4.86
CA ARG A 87 7.85 2.67 -5.58
C ARG A 87 7.09 1.67 -4.71
N LEU A 88 7.76 1.04 -3.75
CA LEU A 88 7.12 0.12 -2.82
C LEU A 88 6.23 0.85 -1.81
N TYR A 89 6.56 2.08 -1.38
CA TYR A 89 5.64 2.89 -0.57
C TYR A 89 4.32 3.17 -1.30
N ASP A 90 4.40 3.53 -2.59
CA ASP A 90 3.20 3.79 -3.42
C ASP A 90 2.36 2.52 -3.59
N LEU A 91 3.02 1.38 -3.86
CA LEU A 91 2.35 0.10 -4.02
C LEU A 91 1.71 -0.38 -2.72
N GLU A 92 2.39 -0.24 -1.59
CA GLU A 92 1.86 -0.57 -0.27
C GLU A 92 0.58 0.21 0.02
N THR A 93 0.60 1.53 -0.20
CA THR A 93 -0.58 2.38 -0.01
C THR A 93 -1.78 1.87 -0.81
N ARG A 94 -1.54 1.43 -2.05
CA ARG A 94 -2.57 0.88 -2.94
C ARG A 94 -2.98 -0.57 -2.63
N LEU A 95 -2.10 -1.35 -2.02
CA LEU A 95 -2.34 -2.73 -1.56
C LEU A 95 -3.23 -2.72 -0.32
N LEU A 96 -2.90 -1.86 0.64
CA LEU A 96 -3.61 -1.72 1.91
C LEU A 96 -4.81 -0.77 1.84
N ALA A 97 -5.00 -0.10 0.70
CA ALA A 97 -6.16 0.75 0.45
C ALA A 97 -7.45 -0.05 0.70
N ASP A 98 -8.24 0.45 1.66
CA ASP A 98 -9.50 -0.12 2.05
C ASP A 98 -10.46 -0.24 0.85
N GLN A 99 -10.67 -1.49 0.41
CA GLN A 99 -11.61 -1.79 -0.67
C GLN A 99 -13.07 -1.69 -0.21
N SER A 100 -13.33 -1.62 1.10
CA SER A 100 -14.69 -1.50 1.65
C SER A 100 -15.39 -0.26 1.10
N ARG A 101 -14.66 0.83 0.85
CA ARG A 101 -15.23 2.05 0.24
C ARG A 101 -15.77 1.80 -1.16
N ARG A 102 -15.03 1.04 -1.99
CA ARG A 102 -15.46 0.67 -3.34
C ARG A 102 -16.56 -0.37 -3.33
N GLN A 103 -16.48 -1.35 -2.43
CA GLN A 103 -17.52 -2.37 -2.25
C GLN A 103 -18.83 -1.73 -1.78
N ARG A 104 -18.77 -0.83 -0.78
CA ARG A 104 -19.91 -0.02 -0.35
C ARG A 104 -20.47 0.76 -1.53
N LEU A 105 -19.64 1.55 -2.23
CA LEU A 105 -20.08 2.29 -3.42
C LEU A 105 -20.76 1.40 -4.47
N ALA A 106 -20.25 0.19 -4.72
CA ALA A 106 -20.83 -0.75 -5.67
C ALA A 106 -22.10 -1.44 -5.16
N ALA A 107 -22.25 -1.59 -3.84
CA ALA A 107 -23.42 -2.20 -3.22
C ALA A 107 -24.60 -1.23 -3.08
N GLU A 108 -24.33 0.08 -2.98
CA GLU A 108 -25.37 1.08 -2.87
C GLU A 108 -26.11 1.29 -4.20
N ARG A 109 -27.43 1.27 -4.13
CA ARG A 109 -28.32 1.36 -5.31
C ARG A 109 -28.94 2.75 -5.50
N LEU A 110 -28.77 3.63 -4.52
CA LEU A 110 -29.39 4.94 -4.47
C LEU A 110 -28.35 5.99 -4.13
N TYR A 111 -28.23 7.00 -5.00
CA TYR A 111 -27.32 8.13 -4.84
C TYR A 111 -28.11 9.43 -4.81
N LEU A 112 -28.18 10.04 -3.62
CA LEU A 112 -28.83 11.33 -3.44
C LEU A 112 -27.87 12.46 -3.84
N ILE A 113 -28.28 13.28 -4.80
CA ILE A 113 -27.61 14.53 -5.14
C ILE A 113 -28.50 15.68 -4.65
N THR A 114 -27.96 16.54 -3.79
CA THR A 114 -28.69 17.69 -3.24
C THR A 114 -28.23 18.99 -3.87
N SER A 115 -29.13 19.95 -3.96
CA SER A 115 -28.85 21.36 -4.26
C SER A 115 -29.11 22.21 -3.02
N PRO A 116 -28.74 23.51 -3.01
CA PRO A 116 -29.18 24.41 -1.96
C PRO A 116 -30.72 24.40 -1.86
N VAL A 117 -31.23 24.01 -0.70
CA VAL A 117 -32.66 24.02 -0.36
C VAL A 117 -32.82 24.51 1.08
N PRO A 118 -33.96 25.13 1.44
CA PRO A 118 -34.27 25.39 2.84
C PRO A 118 -34.16 24.11 3.66
N GLN A 119 -33.58 24.20 4.86
CA GLN A 119 -33.45 23.07 5.80
C GLN A 119 -32.69 21.86 5.23
N LEU A 120 -31.73 22.07 4.32
CA LEU A 120 -30.90 21.03 3.70
C LEU A 120 -30.42 19.93 4.66
N ARG A 121 -29.98 20.32 5.87
CA ARG A 121 -29.51 19.36 6.89
C ARG A 121 -30.61 18.36 7.29
N SER A 122 -31.84 18.84 7.51
CA SER A 122 -33.00 18.00 7.84
C SER A 122 -33.35 17.05 6.69
N VAL A 123 -33.31 17.55 5.45
CA VAL A 123 -33.55 16.74 4.25
C VAL A 123 -32.52 15.61 4.12
N VAL A 124 -31.24 15.93 4.30
CA VAL A 124 -30.16 14.93 4.25
C VAL A 124 -30.29 13.93 5.40
N GLU A 125 -30.60 14.39 6.61
CA GLU A 125 -30.76 13.53 7.78
C GLU A 125 -31.91 12.52 7.60
N GLN A 126 -33.08 12.98 7.14
CA GLN A 126 -34.20 12.11 6.82
C GLN A 126 -33.85 11.09 5.73
N ALA A 127 -33.12 11.51 4.70
CA ALA A 127 -32.67 10.59 3.65
C ALA A 127 -31.71 9.51 4.18
N LEU A 128 -30.76 9.89 5.05
CA LEU A 128 -29.85 8.94 5.69
C LEU A 128 -30.60 7.95 6.61
N GLN A 129 -31.59 8.44 7.37
CA GLN A 129 -32.46 7.62 8.23
C GLN A 129 -33.31 6.65 7.40
N ALA A 130 -33.79 7.08 6.23
CA ALA A 130 -34.51 6.24 5.28
C ALA A 130 -33.63 5.22 4.54
N GLY A 131 -32.30 5.22 4.81
CA GLY A 131 -31.38 4.20 4.31
C GLY A 131 -30.45 4.65 3.19
N VAL A 132 -30.50 5.91 2.73
CA VAL A 132 -29.53 6.43 1.77
C VAL A 132 -28.12 6.39 2.38
N LYS A 133 -27.14 5.87 1.64
CA LYS A 133 -25.74 5.80 2.09
C LYS A 133 -24.77 6.63 1.24
N LEU A 134 -25.20 7.05 0.04
CA LEU A 134 -24.44 7.93 -0.84
C LEU A 134 -25.16 9.28 -0.97
N VAL A 135 -24.49 10.34 -0.52
CA VAL A 135 -24.99 11.70 -0.61
C VAL A 135 -23.91 12.60 -1.20
N GLN A 136 -24.26 13.37 -2.24
CA GLN A 136 -23.44 14.44 -2.79
C GLN A 136 -24.16 15.77 -2.58
N HIS A 137 -23.48 16.73 -1.97
CA HIS A 137 -23.94 18.10 -2.02
C HIS A 137 -23.40 18.78 -3.29
N ARG A 138 -24.32 19.21 -4.15
CA ARG A 138 -24.01 19.88 -5.42
C ARG A 138 -24.57 21.30 -5.39
N SER A 139 -23.75 22.22 -4.88
CA SER A 139 -23.99 23.66 -5.05
C SER A 139 -23.27 24.13 -6.30
N LYS A 140 -23.96 24.14 -7.44
CA LYS A 140 -23.53 24.96 -8.57
C LYS A 140 -24.05 26.36 -8.32
N LEU A 141 -23.16 27.28 -7.96
CA LEU A 141 -23.43 28.70 -8.10
C LEU A 141 -23.46 28.96 -9.62
N THR A 142 -24.65 29.13 -10.18
CA THR A 142 -24.80 29.84 -11.45
C THR A 142 -24.53 31.31 -11.14
N ASP A 143 -23.41 31.83 -11.66
CA ASP A 143 -23.32 33.25 -12.00
C ASP A 143 -24.34 33.57 -13.12
#